data_AF-A0A5K1CJ28-F1
#
_entry.id   AF-A0A5K1CJ28-F1
#
_cell.length_a   1.000
_cell.length_b   1.000
_cell.length_c   1.000
_cell.angle_alpha   90.00
_cell.angle_beta   90.00
_cell.angle_gamma   90.00
#
_symmetry.space_group_name_H-M   'P 1'
#
loop_
_entity.id
_entity.type
_entity.pdbx_description
1 polymer ?
#
loop_
_entity_poly.entity_id
_entity_poly.type
_entity_poly.pdbx_seq_one_letter_code
_entity_poly.pdbx_strand_id
1 'polypeptide(L)' 'DDILLAHCKRVTRISVAGLQRNGKSCRLRWINYLRPGLKRDVFTEREEEIIMGLHDVLGN' A
#
# COMPACT_ATOMS: atom_id res chain seq x y z
N ASP A 1 -0.29 -12.15 2.25
CA ASP A 1 0.90 -12.09 1.38
C ASP A 1 2.16 -12.30 2.19
N ASP A 2 2.88 -13.39 1.94
CA ASP A 2 4.10 -13.77 2.67
C ASP A 2 5.21 -12.72 2.58
N ILE A 3 5.25 -11.98 1.46
CA ILE A 3 6.22 -10.90 1.23
C ILE A 3 5.97 -9.71 2.18
N LEU A 4 4.70 -9.33 2.39
CA LEU A 4 4.35 -8.27 3.34
C LEU A 4 4.72 -8.67 4.77
N LEU A 5 4.48 -9.92 5.16
CA LEU A 5 4.84 -10.43 6.49
C LEU A 5 6.36 -10.42 6.69
N ALA A 6 7.14 -10.83 5.68
CA ALA A 6 8.60 -10.77 5.72
C ALA A 6 9.14 -9.32 5.77
N HIS A 7 8.57 -8.42 4.96
CA HIS A 7 8.90 -7.00 5.00
C HIS A 7 8.55 -6.37 6.36
N CYS A 8 7.36 -6.67 6.89
CA CYS A 8 6.92 -6.20 8.19
C CYS A 8 7.85 -6.68 9.29
N LYS A 9 8.16 -7.97 9.35
CA LYS A 9 9.13 -8.53 10.30
C LYS A 9 10.50 -7.86 10.19
N ARG A 10 10.98 -7.57 8.98
CA ARG A 10 12.28 -6.88 8.76
C ARG A 10 12.27 -5.44 9.26
N VAL A 11 11.20 -4.69 8.97
CA VAL A 11 11.07 -3.27 9.35
C VAL A 11 10.73 -3.09 10.82
N THR A 12 9.97 -4.01 11.43
CA THR A 12 9.66 -3.97 12.87
C THR A 12 10.81 -4.51 13.73
N ARG A 13 11.71 -5.37 13.20
CA ARG A 13 12.94 -5.80 13.91
C ARG A 13 13.95 -4.66 14.09
N ILE A 14 13.92 -3.63 13.25
CA ILE A 14 14.74 -2.42 13.40
C ILE A 14 13.97 -1.45 14.31
N SER A 15 13.73 -1.84 15.55
CA SER A 15 13.30 -0.94 16.63
C SER A 15 14.50 -0.40 17.41
N VAL A 16 15.67 -0.30 16.76
CA VAL A 16 16.94 0.08 17.39
C VAL A 16 17.06 1.60 17.62
N ALA A 17 16.01 2.38 17.33
CA ALA A 17 16.05 3.85 17.41
C ALA A 17 14.72 4.50 17.82
N GLY A 18 14.05 3.97 18.86
CA GLY A 18 12.93 4.68 19.54
C GLY A 18 11.64 4.91 18.74
N LEU A 19 11.55 4.44 17.50
CA LEU A 19 10.35 4.58 16.67
C LEU A 19 9.44 3.35 16.79
N GLN A 20 8.33 3.48 17.50
CA GLN A 20 7.30 2.44 17.65
C GLN A 20 6.56 2.22 16.31
N ARG A 21 7.14 1.43 15.40
CA ARG A 21 6.46 1.08 14.14
C ARG A 21 5.50 -0.09 14.39
N ASN A 22 4.20 0.17 14.24
CA ASN A 22 3.18 -0.87 14.32
C ASN A 22 2.96 -1.55 12.94
N GLY A 23 2.40 -2.77 12.97
CA GLY A 23 2.13 -3.54 11.75
C GLY A 23 1.20 -2.82 10.76
N LYS A 24 0.30 -1.96 11.26
CA LYS A 24 -0.60 -1.13 10.43
C LYS A 24 0.20 -0.16 9.56
N SER A 25 1.16 0.56 10.13
CA SER A 25 2.03 1.49 9.40
C SER A 25 2.87 0.75 8.34
N CYS A 26 3.40 -0.43 8.68
CA CYS A 26 4.14 -1.23 7.72
C CYS A 26 3.27 -1.73 6.56
N ARG A 27 2.06 -2.21 6.86
CA ARG A 27 1.08 -2.64 5.84
C ARG A 27 0.71 -1.48 4.92
N LEU A 28 0.42 -0.30 5.47
CA LEU A 28 0.09 0.88 4.66
C LEU A 28 1.26 1.27 3.75
N ARG A 29 2.49 1.30 4.29
CA ARG A 29 3.69 1.61 3.50
C ARG A 29 3.90 0.60 2.38
N TRP A 30 3.68 -0.69 2.65
CA TRP A 30 3.81 -1.72 1.63
C TRP A 30 2.83 -1.52 0.48
N ILE A 31 1.54 -1.38 0.80
CA ILE A 31 0.47 -1.24 -0.20
C ILE A 31 0.68 0.01 -1.05
N ASN A 32 1.06 1.13 -0.42
CA ASN A 32 1.12 2.42 -1.11
C ASN A 32 2.49 2.72 -1.75
N TYR A 33 3.56 2.01 -1.37
CA TYR A 33 4.91 2.38 -1.81
C TYR A 33 5.87 1.24 -2.11
N LEU A 34 5.66 0.00 -1.67
CA LEU A 34 6.73 -1.03 -1.80
C LEU A 34 6.28 -2.29 -2.52
N ARG A 35 4.98 -2.50 -2.68
CA ARG A 35 4.44 -3.68 -3.34
C ARG A 35 4.96 -3.76 -4.78
N PRO A 36 5.60 -4.88 -5.18
CA PRO A 36 5.95 -5.11 -6.58
C PRO A 36 4.70 -5.03 -7.46
N GLY A 37 4.83 -4.43 -8.64
CA GLY A 37 3.70 -4.20 -9.55
C GLY A 37 2.81 -3.01 -9.16
N LEU A 38 3.16 -2.25 -8.12
CA LEU A 38 2.50 -0.97 -7.86
C LEU A 38 2.89 0.05 -8.94
N LYS A 39 1.93 0.29 -9.84
CA LYS A 39 1.92 1.37 -10.82
C LYS A 39 1.93 2.75 -10.11
N ARG A 40 2.69 3.69 -10.67
CA ARG A 40 2.89 5.07 -10.16
C ARG A 40 2.78 6.11 -11.26
N ASP A 41 2.53 5.64 -12.47
CA ASP A 41 2.15 6.43 -13.61
C ASP A 41 0.77 7.06 -13.38
N VAL A 42 0.46 8.03 -14.24
CA VAL A 42 -0.89 8.56 -14.34
C VAL A 42 -1.85 7.44 -14.78
N PHE A 43 -3.09 7.51 -14.33
CA PHE A 43 -4.11 6.61 -14.83
C PHE A 43 -4.33 6.85 -16.33
N THR A 44 -4.59 5.77 -17.05
CA THR A 44 -5.09 5.87 -18.43
C THR A 44 -6.54 6.36 -18.41
N GLU A 45 -7.00 7.02 -19.48
CA GLU A 45 -8.40 7.49 -19.60
C GLU A 45 -9.41 6.37 -19.27
N ARG A 46 -9.14 5.16 -19.75
CA ARG A 46 -9.96 3.98 -19.44
C ARG A 46 -9.95 3.60 -17.97
N GLU A 47 -8.79 3.64 -17.32
CA GLU A 47 -8.69 3.38 -15.87
C GLU A 47 -9.44 4.46 -15.07
N GLU A 48 -9.39 5.73 -15.50
CA GLU A 48 -10.14 6.83 -14.89
C GLU A 48 -11.66 6.66 -15.03
N GLU A 49 -12.15 6.31 -16.22
CA GLU A 49 -13.57 6.00 -16.45
C GLU A 49 -14.07 4.89 -15.51
N ILE A 50 -13.29 3.83 -15.36
CA ILE A 50 -13.62 2.72 -14.45
C ILE A 50 -13.64 3.20 -13.00
N ILE A 51 -12.65 3.99 -12.58
CA ILE A 51 -12.59 4.54 -11.22
C ILE A 51 -13.82 5.41 -10.94
N MET A 52 -14.18 6.31 -11.85
CA MET A 52 -15.36 7.17 -11.71
C MET A 52 -16.66 6.36 -11.67
N GLY A 53 -16.82 5.39 -12.57
CA GLY A 53 -18.02 4.55 -12.61
C GLY A 53 -18.19 3.70 -11.34
N LEU A 54 -17.09 3.16 -10.80
CA LEU A 54 -17.14 2.43 -9.53
C LEU A 54 -17.44 3.36 -8.36
N HIS A 55 -16.92 4.58 -8.37
CA HIS A 55 -17.18 5.54 -7.31
C HIS A 55 -18.65 5.98 -7.28
N ASP A 56 -19.27 6.19 -8.43
CA ASP A 56 -20.71 6.52 -8.53
C ASP A 56 -21.60 5.41 -7.94
N VAL A 57 -21.25 4.15 -8.21
CA VAL A 57 -22.00 2.99 -7.72
C VAL A 57 -21.78 2.72 -6.22
N LEU A 58 -20.55 2.87 -5.73
CA LEU A 58 -20.16 2.41 -4.40
C LEU A 58 -20.04 3.54 -3.35
N GLY A 59 -19.93 4.79 -3.77
CA GLY A 59 -19.70 5.93 -2.88
C GLY A 59 -18.29 5.96 -2.26
N ASN A 60 -18.16 6.70 -1.15
CA ASN A 60 -16.99 6.73 -0.26
C ASN A 60 -17.39 6.30 1.16
#